data_AF-A0A941S0M4-F1
#
_entry.id   AF-A0A941S0M4-F1
#
_cell.length_a   1.000
_cell.length_b   1.000
_cell.length_c   1.000
_cell.angle_alpha   90.00
_cell.angle_beta   90.00
_cell.angle_gamma   90.00
#
_symmetry.space_group_name_H-M   'P 1'
#
loop_
_entity.id
_entity.type
_entity.pdbx_description
1 polymer ?
#
loop_
_entity_poly.entity_id
_entity_poly.type
_entity_poly.pdbx_seq_one_letter_code
_entity_poly.pdbx_strand_id
1 'polypeptide(L)'
;MRIGARCLVGLILATALVRTGSAQEAGPKLSDAAPAGAPASQEKFLGGSRCLDCHSQAEPRSRDFCQMNEALIFRKHDKHYGAFEALKNPLSAKMEEALAEGKAKIDAWQDERCLGCHLGAPAEYAKVYTESGLTCEACHGPSQKWDLPHTDASWRLLPPGEKEGLGMLDIRQPVKRAKVCYSCHIGNSAENKVVTHAMYAAGHPPLTSLEIEAFTEAMPRHWRNLREKGDFQHRAQYVAVNPGIDDDLRHTKSVLVSGLIAMSESVRLVATESQKPEHPEWATFDCQACHHELRLPAWRQARRPAGRPGRPRPAEWPSALLFATGDGGNWGTQVKDRLKSLNEALDVRPFGEPALLLSAVQGAGAGNSGLVTLLEERATAIASGPLKRADLVPVLEGLYSLKQDFLRDFHSARQVAWAIRAIETELRLGAARPEFAKRAESETVAERAAREKSDQDSLEKWRRGTSEAVAAEVRKTLGGLDSYLFLGLAPDDHKFAENSLKTMQKYDPREFQKLLREAYQHSAIHGGERAAGLSDLEPPLR
;
A
#
# COMPACT_ATOMS: atom_id res chain seq x y z
N MET A 1 -96.96 -26.61 12.62
CA MET A 1 -97.44 -28.01 12.73
C MET A 1 -96.26 -28.93 12.48
N ARG A 2 -95.92 -29.79 13.45
CA ARG A 2 -95.10 -31.02 13.36
C ARG A 2 -93.66 -30.94 12.83
N ILE A 3 -92.73 -30.90 13.80
CA ILE A 3 -91.66 -31.89 14.10
C ILE A 3 -91.29 -32.87 12.96
N GLY A 4 -89.99 -32.91 12.65
CA GLY A 4 -89.32 -34.04 12.00
C GLY A 4 -87.82 -34.03 12.31
N ALA A 5 -87.40 -34.83 13.29
CA ALA A 5 -86.03 -35.00 13.75
C ALA A 5 -85.19 -35.87 12.80
N ARG A 6 -83.91 -35.53 12.57
CA ARG A 6 -82.89 -36.50 12.13
C ARG A 6 -81.50 -36.19 12.71
N CYS A 7 -81.01 -37.20 13.42
CA CYS A 7 -79.66 -37.60 13.86
C CYS A 7 -78.45 -36.66 13.57
N LEU A 8 -77.75 -36.31 14.66
CA LEU A 8 -76.33 -35.95 14.63
C LEU A 8 -75.46 -37.22 14.43
N VAL A 9 -74.60 -37.19 13.42
CA VAL A 9 -73.38 -38.00 13.33
C VAL A 9 -72.22 -37.02 13.16
N GLY A 10 -71.22 -37.13 14.03
CA GLY A 10 -70.09 -36.21 14.11
C GLY A 10 -69.18 -36.26 12.89
N LEU A 11 -68.68 -35.10 12.50
CA LEU A 11 -67.53 -34.97 11.61
C LEU A 11 -66.53 -34.01 12.26
N ILE A 12 -65.35 -34.54 12.57
CA ILE A 12 -64.18 -33.82 13.06
C ILE A 12 -63.65 -32.97 11.90
N LEU A 13 -63.67 -31.64 12.02
CA LEU A 13 -62.93 -30.75 11.11
C LEU A 13 -61.61 -30.36 11.78
N ALA A 14 -60.51 -30.82 11.19
CA ALA A 14 -59.15 -30.41 11.52
C ALA A 14 -58.94 -28.95 11.07
N THR A 15 -58.64 -28.07 12.02
CA THR A 15 -58.17 -26.70 11.75
C THR A 15 -56.64 -26.72 11.65
N ALA A 16 -56.12 -26.56 10.43
CA ALA A 16 -54.70 -26.33 10.21
C ALA A 16 -54.35 -24.88 10.56
N LEU A 17 -53.75 -24.67 11.74
CA LEU A 17 -53.03 -23.43 12.05
C LEU A 17 -51.71 -23.41 11.27
N VAL A 18 -51.64 -22.58 10.22
CA VAL A 18 -50.37 -22.22 9.58
C VAL A 18 -49.61 -21.30 10.54
N ARG A 19 -48.64 -21.86 11.26
CA ARG A 19 -47.57 -21.10 11.90
C ARG A 19 -46.64 -20.58 10.81
N THR A 20 -46.68 -19.27 10.55
CA THR A 20 -45.61 -18.59 9.80
C THR A 20 -44.38 -18.49 10.72
N GLY A 21 -43.54 -19.51 10.69
CA GLY A 21 -42.19 -19.41 11.24
C GLY A 21 -41.39 -18.41 10.42
N SER A 22 -40.97 -17.31 11.04
CA SER A 22 -39.93 -16.43 10.49
C SER A 22 -38.63 -17.23 10.42
N ALA A 23 -38.35 -17.79 9.24
CA ALA A 23 -37.01 -18.24 8.91
C ALA A 23 -36.16 -16.97 8.76
N GLN A 24 -35.32 -16.73 9.76
CA GLN A 24 -34.26 -15.75 9.69
C GLN A 24 -33.27 -16.27 8.62
N GLU A 25 -33.42 -15.79 7.39
CA GLU A 25 -32.44 -16.03 6.34
C GLU A 25 -31.11 -15.48 6.84
N ALA A 26 -30.20 -16.40 7.17
CA ALA A 26 -28.81 -16.06 7.41
C ALA A 26 -28.31 -15.36 6.13
N GLY A 27 -28.02 -14.06 6.25
CA GLY A 27 -27.38 -13.31 5.19
C GLY A 27 -26.14 -14.05 4.70
N PRO A 28 -25.73 -13.86 3.43
CA PRO A 28 -24.57 -14.55 2.88
C PRO A 28 -23.39 -14.28 3.82
N LYS A 29 -22.90 -15.35 4.46
CA LYS A 29 -21.66 -15.29 5.22
C LYS A 29 -20.59 -14.79 4.27
N LEU A 30 -19.83 -13.78 4.71
CA LEU A 30 -18.57 -13.39 4.09
C LEU A 30 -17.84 -14.67 3.73
N SER A 31 -17.67 -14.95 2.43
CA SER A 31 -16.61 -15.87 2.07
C SER A 31 -15.33 -15.13 2.42
N ASP A 32 -14.49 -15.76 3.22
CA ASP A 32 -13.09 -15.37 3.45
C ASP A 32 -12.30 -15.57 2.16
N ALA A 33 -12.77 -15.00 1.05
CA ALA A 33 -11.97 -14.79 -0.13
C ALA A 33 -10.91 -13.77 0.27
N ALA A 34 -9.85 -14.32 0.89
CA ALA A 34 -8.58 -13.68 1.09
C ALA A 34 -8.24 -12.88 -0.17
N PRO A 35 -7.67 -11.68 -0.05
CA PRO A 35 -7.10 -11.03 -1.21
C PRO A 35 -6.23 -12.07 -1.92
N ALA A 36 -6.38 -12.18 -3.25
CA ALA A 36 -5.44 -12.94 -4.06
C ALA A 36 -4.03 -12.41 -3.73
N GLY A 37 -3.30 -13.16 -2.88
CA GLY A 37 -2.12 -12.66 -2.18
C GLY A 37 -1.76 -13.29 -0.83
N ALA A 38 -2.64 -14.03 -0.16
CA ALA A 38 -2.25 -14.81 1.03
C ALA A 38 -2.79 -16.24 0.94
N PRO A 39 -1.97 -17.25 0.56
CA PRO A 39 -2.32 -18.61 0.92
C PRO A 39 -2.40 -18.65 2.45
N ALA A 40 -3.47 -19.26 2.99
CA ALA A 40 -3.47 -19.80 4.34
C ALA A 40 -2.44 -20.94 4.38
N SER A 41 -1.19 -20.56 4.35
CA SER A 41 -0.06 -21.42 4.19
C SER A 41 0.24 -21.92 5.61
N GLN A 42 0.11 -23.23 5.86
CA GLN A 42 0.57 -23.90 7.09
C GLN A 42 2.08 -23.75 7.34
N GLU A 43 2.77 -23.04 6.45
CA GLU A 43 4.18 -22.71 6.45
C GLU A 43 4.54 -21.84 7.66
N LYS A 44 5.60 -22.28 8.33
CA LYS A 44 6.06 -21.63 9.55
C LYS A 44 7.05 -20.51 9.26
N PHE A 45 7.00 -19.51 10.12
CA PHE A 45 8.05 -18.51 10.24
C PHE A 45 9.21 -19.10 11.04
N LEU A 46 10.45 -18.88 10.59
CA LEU A 46 11.66 -19.43 11.25
C LEU A 46 12.46 -18.38 12.03
N GLY A 47 12.16 -17.10 11.88
CA GLY A 47 12.91 -16.01 12.49
C GLY A 47 13.94 -15.38 11.54
N GLY A 48 14.33 -14.13 11.85
CA GLY A 48 15.33 -13.41 11.06
C GLY A 48 16.76 -13.97 11.18
N SER A 49 17.09 -14.66 12.28
CA SER A 49 18.44 -15.15 12.57
C SER A 49 19.02 -16.04 11.47
N ARG A 50 18.19 -16.88 10.84
CA ARG A 50 18.62 -17.75 9.73
C ARG A 50 19.04 -16.96 8.49
N CYS A 51 18.36 -15.85 8.21
CA CYS A 51 18.75 -14.94 7.13
C CYS A 51 20.08 -14.25 7.47
N LEU A 52 20.28 -13.89 8.74
CA LEU A 52 21.49 -13.22 9.23
C LEU A 52 22.75 -14.08 9.06
N ASP A 53 22.66 -15.40 9.19
CA ASP A 53 23.79 -16.32 9.05
C ASP A 53 24.53 -16.15 7.69
N CYS A 54 23.77 -15.83 6.64
CA CYS A 54 24.31 -15.61 5.29
C CYS A 54 24.38 -14.13 4.89
N HIS A 55 23.34 -13.35 5.16
CA HIS A 55 23.17 -11.97 4.65
C HIS A 55 23.78 -10.88 5.56
N SER A 56 24.67 -11.25 6.48
CA SER A 56 25.35 -10.31 7.38
C SER A 56 26.84 -10.11 7.09
N GLN A 57 27.30 -10.37 5.87
CA GLN A 57 28.70 -10.17 5.48
C GLN A 57 29.05 -8.69 5.47
N ALA A 58 30.15 -8.31 6.14
CA ALA A 58 30.64 -6.94 6.16
C ALA A 58 31.06 -6.45 4.76
N GLU A 59 31.68 -7.34 3.97
CA GLU A 59 32.07 -7.07 2.59
C GLU A 59 31.25 -7.94 1.64
N PRO A 60 30.75 -7.39 0.51
CA PRO A 60 29.96 -8.16 -0.44
C PRO A 60 30.71 -9.37 -1.02
N ARG A 61 30.14 -10.58 -0.85
CA ARG A 61 30.81 -11.86 -1.13
C ARG A 61 30.53 -12.45 -2.52
N SER A 62 29.31 -12.24 -3.04
CA SER A 62 28.93 -12.48 -4.44
C SER A 62 28.41 -11.15 -4.96
N ARG A 63 28.96 -10.61 -6.03
CA ARG A 63 28.53 -9.29 -6.51
C ARG A 63 27.70 -9.37 -7.79
N ASP A 64 27.60 -10.55 -8.40
CA ASP A 64 26.75 -10.81 -9.57
C ASP A 64 25.24 -10.69 -9.26
N PHE A 65 24.76 -11.11 -8.08
CA PHE A 65 23.30 -11.09 -7.81
C PHE A 65 22.89 -10.53 -6.44
N CYS A 66 23.41 -11.05 -5.34
CA CYS A 66 23.04 -10.69 -3.98
C CYS A 66 24.30 -10.37 -3.19
N GLN A 67 24.35 -9.19 -2.57
CA GLN A 67 25.57 -8.68 -1.95
C GLN A 67 25.89 -9.38 -0.63
N MET A 68 24.95 -10.10 -0.02
CA MET A 68 25.11 -10.80 1.24
C MET A 68 25.34 -9.86 2.44
N ASN A 69 24.99 -8.59 2.31
CA ASN A 69 25.06 -7.59 3.38
C ASN A 69 23.68 -6.97 3.69
N GLU A 70 22.62 -7.51 3.10
CA GLU A 70 21.27 -6.95 3.16
C GLU A 70 20.77 -6.85 4.60
N ALA A 71 21.07 -7.86 5.43
CA ALA A 71 20.65 -7.87 6.84
C ALA A 71 21.37 -6.80 7.67
N LEU A 72 22.65 -6.48 7.36
CA LEU A 72 23.37 -5.40 8.07
C LEU A 72 22.72 -4.04 7.79
N ILE A 73 22.38 -3.79 6.52
CA ILE A 73 21.75 -2.54 6.10
C ILE A 73 20.37 -2.41 6.77
N PHE A 74 19.57 -3.47 6.72
CA PHE A 74 18.24 -3.51 7.33
C PHE A 74 18.30 -3.26 8.84
N ARG A 75 19.08 -4.06 9.59
CA ARG A 75 19.14 -3.96 11.06
C ARG A 75 19.64 -2.63 11.58
N LYS A 76 20.58 -2.00 10.87
CA LYS A 76 21.27 -0.79 11.34
C LYS A 76 20.51 0.49 11.03
N HIS A 77 19.75 0.50 9.94
CA HIS A 77 19.22 1.74 9.39
C HIS A 77 17.71 1.71 9.13
N ASP A 78 17.06 0.54 9.18
CA ASP A 78 15.63 0.41 8.88
C ASP A 78 14.79 0.42 10.16
N LYS A 79 13.74 1.25 10.17
CA LYS A 79 12.84 1.39 11.32
C LYS A 79 11.98 0.16 11.58
N HIS A 80 11.74 -0.67 10.56
CA HIS A 80 10.96 -1.90 10.73
C HIS A 80 11.61 -2.86 11.73
N TYR A 81 12.95 -2.94 11.74
CA TYR A 81 13.69 -3.82 12.66
C TYR A 81 13.44 -3.48 14.14
N GLY A 82 13.25 -2.19 14.46
CA GLY A 82 12.99 -1.72 15.83
C GLY A 82 11.53 -1.75 16.27
N ALA A 83 10.60 -2.23 15.42
CA ALA A 83 9.17 -2.09 15.66
C ALA A 83 8.67 -2.80 16.92
N PHE A 84 9.18 -3.99 17.26
CA PHE A 84 8.76 -4.70 18.47
C PHE A 84 9.24 -4.01 19.76
N GLU A 85 10.42 -3.38 19.73
CA GLU A 85 10.91 -2.59 20.87
C GLU A 85 10.03 -1.35 21.12
N ALA A 86 9.32 -0.85 20.10
CA ALA A 86 8.32 0.20 20.29
C ALA A 86 7.13 -0.23 21.17
N LEU A 87 6.92 -1.54 21.37
CA LEU A 87 5.89 -2.09 22.26
C LEU A 87 6.34 -2.15 23.73
N LYS A 88 7.60 -1.83 24.04
CA LYS A 88 8.16 -1.92 25.40
C LYS A 88 8.55 -0.55 25.98
N ASN A 89 8.00 0.53 25.45
CA ASN A 89 8.36 1.89 25.83
C ASN A 89 7.31 2.55 26.75
N PRO A 90 7.58 3.74 27.32
CA PRO A 90 6.61 4.41 28.20
C PRO A 90 5.28 4.79 27.52
N LEU A 91 5.25 4.93 26.18
CA LEU A 91 4.01 5.20 25.44
C LEU A 91 3.15 3.94 25.37
N SER A 92 3.74 2.77 25.06
CA SER A 92 2.99 1.51 25.05
C SER A 92 2.42 1.20 26.44
N ALA A 93 3.18 1.42 27.51
CA ALA A 93 2.68 1.25 28.88
C ALA A 93 1.44 2.11 29.19
N LYS A 94 1.38 3.34 28.67
CA LYS A 94 0.19 4.22 28.80
C LYS A 94 -0.98 3.73 27.96
N MET A 95 -0.70 3.24 26.74
CA MET A 95 -1.72 2.69 25.86
C MET A 95 -2.37 1.45 26.47
N GLU A 96 -1.57 0.54 27.04
CA GLU A 96 -2.03 -0.68 27.70
C GLU A 96 -3.00 -0.36 28.86
N GLU A 97 -2.68 0.66 29.67
CA GLU A 97 -3.55 1.14 30.75
C GLU A 97 -4.86 1.71 30.20
N ALA A 98 -4.79 2.57 29.18
CA ALA A 98 -5.96 3.19 28.58
C ALA A 98 -6.89 2.16 27.89
N LEU A 99 -6.31 1.14 27.25
CA LEU A 99 -7.03 0.09 26.53
C LEU A 99 -7.54 -1.05 27.43
N ALA A 100 -7.11 -1.11 28.70
CA ALA A 100 -7.56 -2.15 29.62
C ALA A 100 -9.04 -1.98 29.99
N GLU A 101 -9.59 -0.74 29.96
CA GLU A 101 -11.01 -0.45 30.22
C GLU A 101 -11.56 -1.11 31.50
N GLY A 102 -10.75 -1.17 32.57
CA GLY A 102 -11.11 -1.81 33.84
C GLY A 102 -10.99 -3.34 33.87
N LYS A 103 -10.48 -3.95 32.80
CA LYS A 103 -10.06 -5.36 32.73
C LYS A 103 -8.58 -5.49 33.11
N ALA A 104 -8.09 -6.73 33.15
CA ALA A 104 -6.67 -6.99 33.31
C ALA A 104 -5.89 -6.38 32.14
N LYS A 105 -4.84 -5.64 32.47
CA LYS A 105 -3.88 -5.10 31.51
C LYS A 105 -3.20 -6.24 30.75
N ILE A 106 -3.12 -6.12 29.44
CA ILE A 106 -2.31 -6.98 28.57
C ILE A 106 -1.11 -6.16 28.14
N ASP A 107 0.10 -6.70 28.29
CA ASP A 107 1.28 -6.03 27.80
C ASP A 107 1.25 -5.99 26.26
N ALA A 108 1.59 -4.85 25.64
CA ALA A 108 1.47 -4.64 24.20
C ALA A 108 2.31 -5.64 23.39
N TRP A 109 3.45 -6.08 23.94
CA TRP A 109 4.31 -7.12 23.35
C TRP A 109 3.75 -8.55 23.49
N GLN A 110 2.57 -8.70 24.09
CA GLN A 110 1.79 -9.94 24.19
C GLN A 110 0.38 -9.79 23.59
N ASP A 111 -0.02 -8.58 23.23
CA ASP A 111 -1.34 -8.29 22.67
C ASP A 111 -1.35 -8.51 21.16
N GLU A 112 -2.16 -9.47 20.69
CA GLU A 112 -2.26 -9.81 19.27
C GLU A 112 -2.60 -8.61 18.39
N ARG A 113 -3.36 -7.64 18.93
CA ARG A 113 -3.75 -6.41 18.24
C ARG A 113 -2.54 -5.52 17.92
N CYS A 114 -1.52 -5.54 18.78
CA CYS A 114 -0.28 -4.82 18.58
C CYS A 114 0.71 -5.63 17.74
N LEU A 115 0.78 -6.94 17.99
CA LEU A 115 1.72 -7.86 17.33
C LEU A 115 1.45 -7.99 15.82
N GLY A 116 0.21 -7.87 15.36
CA GLY A 116 -0.13 -7.96 13.93
C GLY A 116 0.74 -7.06 13.04
N CYS A 117 1.01 -5.82 13.48
CA CYS A 117 1.87 -4.88 12.75
C CYS A 117 3.32 -4.84 13.26
N HIS A 118 3.56 -5.01 14.56
CA HIS A 118 4.89 -4.81 15.17
C HIS A 118 5.77 -6.07 15.20
N LEU A 119 5.20 -7.24 14.87
CA LEU A 119 5.91 -8.50 14.68
C LEU A 119 6.11 -8.82 13.20
N GLY A 120 5.10 -8.51 12.37
CA GLY A 120 5.09 -8.90 10.96
C GLY A 120 4.92 -10.42 10.73
N ALA A 121 4.44 -11.13 11.75
CA ALA A 121 4.10 -12.56 11.75
C ALA A 121 2.93 -12.80 12.72
N PRO A 122 2.25 -13.96 12.66
CA PRO A 122 1.21 -14.31 13.63
C PRO A 122 1.72 -14.30 15.08
N ALA A 123 0.84 -13.96 16.03
CA ALA A 123 1.22 -13.71 17.42
C ALA A 123 1.87 -14.92 18.12
N GLU A 124 1.56 -16.15 17.71
CA GLU A 124 2.21 -17.35 18.25
C GLU A 124 3.72 -17.39 18.01
N TYR A 125 4.23 -16.63 17.04
CA TYR A 125 5.66 -16.50 16.75
C TYR A 125 6.36 -15.42 17.58
N ALA A 126 5.66 -14.69 18.46
CA ALA A 126 6.28 -13.65 19.29
C ALA A 126 7.48 -14.17 20.11
N LYS A 127 7.44 -15.45 20.53
CA LYS A 127 8.55 -16.11 21.23
C LYS A 127 9.77 -16.38 20.33
N VAL A 128 9.55 -16.61 19.04
CA VAL A 128 10.60 -16.83 18.02
C VAL A 128 11.30 -15.51 17.66
N TYR A 129 10.56 -14.40 17.73
CA TYR A 129 11.00 -13.07 17.28
C TYR A 129 11.40 -12.10 18.40
N THR A 130 11.65 -12.62 19.61
CA THR A 130 11.91 -11.84 20.83
C THR A 130 12.99 -10.76 20.70
N GLU A 131 13.87 -10.86 19.69
CA GLU A 131 15.00 -9.97 19.47
C GLU A 131 14.87 -8.98 18.29
N SER A 132 13.81 -8.99 17.45
CA SER A 132 13.95 -8.35 16.10
C SER A 132 12.72 -7.74 15.42
N GLY A 133 11.53 -7.69 16.04
CA GLY A 133 10.34 -7.09 15.42
C GLY A 133 10.07 -7.54 13.99
N LEU A 134 9.72 -6.62 13.08
CA LEU A 134 9.56 -6.98 11.66
C LEU A 134 10.90 -7.45 11.09
N THR A 135 10.98 -8.74 10.78
CA THR A 135 12.17 -9.37 10.18
C THR A 135 12.05 -9.49 8.66
N CYS A 136 13.03 -10.14 8.02
CA CYS A 136 13.03 -10.45 6.59
C CYS A 136 11.72 -11.12 6.14
N GLU A 137 11.18 -12.03 6.95
CA GLU A 137 9.96 -12.80 6.63
C GLU A 137 8.69 -11.95 6.63
N ALA A 138 8.68 -10.77 7.28
CA ALA A 138 7.53 -9.87 7.25
C ALA A 138 7.27 -9.29 5.84
N CYS A 139 8.33 -9.19 5.01
CA CYS A 139 8.21 -8.80 3.61
C CYS A 139 8.38 -9.98 2.65
N HIS A 140 9.27 -10.93 2.96
CA HIS A 140 9.60 -12.06 2.08
C HIS A 140 8.75 -13.31 2.30
N GLY A 141 7.87 -13.33 3.30
CA GLY A 141 7.00 -14.46 3.64
C GLY A 141 7.64 -15.49 4.57
N PRO A 142 6.86 -16.47 5.08
CA PRO A 142 7.35 -17.54 5.95
C PRO A 142 8.40 -18.40 5.25
N SER A 143 9.58 -18.53 5.87
CA SER A 143 10.76 -19.12 5.23
C SER A 143 10.88 -20.64 5.33
N GLN A 144 10.03 -21.33 6.09
CA GLN A 144 10.18 -22.77 6.38
C GLN A 144 10.48 -23.64 5.16
N LYS A 145 9.83 -23.37 4.01
CA LYS A 145 10.01 -24.19 2.80
C LYS A 145 10.98 -23.61 1.78
N TRP A 146 11.47 -22.37 1.94
CA TRP A 146 12.39 -21.74 0.99
C TRP A 146 13.75 -21.34 1.58
N ASP A 147 13.93 -21.39 2.90
CA ASP A 147 15.19 -21.05 3.57
C ASP A 147 16.39 -21.86 3.05
N LEU A 148 16.29 -23.19 2.91
CA LEU A 148 17.39 -23.95 2.30
C LEU A 148 17.36 -23.92 0.77
N PRO A 149 16.22 -24.12 0.09
CA PRO A 149 16.18 -24.09 -1.38
C PRO A 149 16.69 -22.79 -2.02
N HIS A 150 16.50 -21.63 -1.37
CA HIS A 150 16.95 -20.36 -1.96
C HIS A 150 18.47 -20.20 -2.08
N THR A 151 19.22 -21.04 -1.36
CA THR A 151 20.68 -21.04 -1.41
C THR A 151 21.23 -21.62 -2.71
N ASP A 152 20.44 -22.45 -3.40
CA ASP A 152 20.82 -23.05 -4.68
C ASP A 152 20.76 -22.02 -5.82
N ALA A 153 21.72 -22.06 -6.73
CA ALA A 153 21.77 -21.09 -7.83
C ALA A 153 20.57 -21.20 -8.78
N SER A 154 20.00 -22.40 -8.94
CA SER A 154 18.81 -22.67 -9.74
C SER A 154 17.55 -22.00 -9.17
N TRP A 155 17.51 -21.68 -7.87
CA TRP A 155 16.39 -20.94 -7.26
C TRP A 155 16.07 -19.66 -8.02
N ARG A 156 17.10 -18.96 -8.52
CA ARG A 156 16.92 -17.71 -9.27
C ARG A 156 16.10 -17.92 -10.54
N LEU A 157 16.19 -19.10 -11.14
CA LEU A 157 15.55 -19.48 -12.39
C LEU A 157 14.15 -20.09 -12.19
N LEU A 158 13.73 -20.34 -10.95
CA LEU A 158 12.36 -20.77 -10.69
C LEU A 158 11.37 -19.62 -10.96
N PRO A 159 10.24 -19.90 -11.64
CA PRO A 159 9.14 -18.96 -11.80
C PRO A 159 8.65 -18.43 -10.43
N PRO A 160 8.21 -17.17 -10.34
CA PRO A 160 7.69 -16.59 -9.10
C PRO A 160 6.60 -17.44 -8.43
N GLY A 161 5.66 -17.99 -9.22
CA GLY A 161 4.57 -18.81 -8.68
C GLY A 161 5.03 -20.09 -7.97
N GLU A 162 6.16 -20.68 -8.38
CA GLU A 162 6.74 -21.83 -7.69
C GLU A 162 7.36 -21.45 -6.35
N LYS A 163 8.00 -20.27 -6.28
CA LYS A 163 8.54 -19.73 -5.02
C LYS A 163 7.42 -19.40 -4.04
N GLU A 164 6.31 -18.87 -4.56
CA GLU A 164 5.10 -18.59 -3.80
C GLU A 164 4.44 -19.85 -3.27
N GLY A 165 4.46 -20.94 -4.04
CA GLY A 165 4.04 -22.26 -3.56
C GLY A 165 4.88 -22.80 -2.39
N LEU A 166 6.03 -22.20 -2.11
CA LEU A 166 6.88 -22.48 -0.95
C LEU A 166 6.74 -21.43 0.17
N GLY A 167 5.79 -20.50 0.06
CA GLY A 167 5.54 -19.46 1.06
C GLY A 167 6.33 -18.16 0.88
N MET A 168 7.13 -18.01 -0.17
CA MET A 168 7.84 -16.76 -0.45
C MET A 168 6.87 -15.71 -1.03
N LEU A 169 6.92 -14.47 -0.54
CA LEU A 169 6.18 -13.34 -1.13
C LEU A 169 7.02 -12.65 -2.21
N ASP A 170 6.49 -12.54 -3.43
CA ASP A 170 7.19 -11.90 -4.54
C ASP A 170 7.11 -10.36 -4.50
N ILE A 171 7.85 -9.76 -3.56
CA ILE A 171 7.93 -8.28 -3.43
C ILE A 171 8.63 -7.57 -4.60
N ARG A 172 9.07 -8.31 -5.63
CA ARG A 172 9.56 -7.71 -6.88
C ARG A 172 8.41 -7.33 -7.80
N GLN A 173 7.26 -7.99 -7.66
CA GLN A 173 6.03 -7.66 -8.39
C GLN A 173 5.33 -6.49 -7.66
N PRO A 174 5.10 -5.33 -8.32
CA PRO A 174 4.64 -4.12 -7.65
C PRO A 174 3.27 -4.23 -6.97
N VAL A 175 2.34 -5.02 -7.50
CA VAL A 175 1.03 -5.30 -6.88
C VAL A 175 1.22 -6.04 -5.56
N LYS A 176 2.01 -7.11 -5.58
CA LYS A 176 2.27 -7.95 -4.38
C LYS A 176 3.03 -7.15 -3.33
N ARG A 177 4.06 -6.41 -3.74
CA ARG A 177 4.78 -5.47 -2.86
C ARG A 177 3.85 -4.46 -2.21
N ALA A 178 2.95 -3.85 -2.99
CA ALA A 178 2.00 -2.88 -2.46
C ALA A 178 1.04 -3.49 -1.43
N LYS A 179 0.50 -4.69 -1.69
CA LYS A 179 -0.35 -5.40 -0.73
C LYS A 179 0.37 -5.70 0.59
N VAL A 180 1.64 -6.11 0.52
CA VAL A 180 2.47 -6.33 1.73
C VAL A 180 2.61 -5.04 2.54
N CYS A 181 3.04 -3.94 1.92
CA CYS A 181 3.21 -2.66 2.60
C CYS A 181 1.89 -2.14 3.21
N TYR A 182 0.81 -2.15 2.43
CA TYR A 182 -0.48 -1.61 2.86
C TYR A 182 -1.21 -2.51 3.86
N SER A 183 -0.86 -3.79 3.99
CA SER A 183 -1.41 -4.67 5.03
C SER A 183 -1.24 -4.08 6.44
N CYS A 184 -0.12 -3.37 6.69
CA CYS A 184 0.13 -2.66 7.95
C CYS A 184 -0.15 -1.15 7.86
N HIS A 185 0.23 -0.51 6.75
CA HIS A 185 0.20 0.96 6.64
C HIS A 185 -1.18 1.54 6.28
N ILE A 186 -2.11 0.71 5.82
CA ILE A 186 -3.54 1.05 5.67
C ILE A 186 -4.32 0.19 6.66
N GLY A 187 -4.05 -1.10 6.66
CA GLY A 187 -4.60 -2.09 7.57
C GLY A 187 -5.23 -3.27 6.85
N ASN A 188 -5.27 -4.40 7.52
CA ASN A 188 -5.84 -5.64 7.03
C ASN A 188 -6.54 -6.39 8.18
N SER A 189 -7.87 -6.44 8.12
CA SER A 189 -8.70 -7.09 9.13
C SER A 189 -8.45 -8.58 9.27
N ALA A 190 -8.18 -9.29 8.17
CA ALA A 190 -7.97 -10.73 8.16
C ALA A 190 -6.62 -11.13 8.81
N GLU A 191 -5.66 -10.21 8.83
CA GLU A 191 -4.33 -10.40 9.42
C GLU A 191 -4.21 -9.77 10.82
N ASN A 192 -5.33 -9.30 11.41
CA ASN A 192 -5.35 -8.56 12.67
C ASN A 192 -4.43 -7.31 12.67
N LYS A 193 -4.30 -6.66 11.52
CA LYS A 193 -3.49 -5.45 11.30
C LYS A 193 -4.39 -4.22 11.20
N VAL A 194 -5.12 -3.91 12.27
CA VAL A 194 -6.04 -2.76 12.29
C VAL A 194 -5.71 -1.88 13.49
N VAL A 195 -5.31 -0.64 13.22
CA VAL A 195 -5.19 0.39 14.25
C VAL A 195 -6.57 1.00 14.47
N THR A 196 -7.17 0.73 15.62
CA THR A 196 -8.52 1.19 15.95
C THR A 196 -8.54 2.63 16.46
N HIS A 197 -9.71 3.25 16.47
CA HIS A 197 -9.89 4.57 17.06
C HIS A 197 -9.54 4.57 18.55
N ALA A 198 -9.87 3.48 19.26
CA ALA A 198 -9.47 3.31 20.66
C ALA A 198 -7.94 3.31 20.82
N MET A 199 -7.19 2.67 19.90
CA MET A 199 -5.72 2.73 19.92
C MET A 199 -5.19 4.14 19.64
N TYR A 200 -5.78 4.87 18.69
CA TYR A 200 -5.42 6.27 18.46
C TYR A 200 -5.71 7.14 19.70
N ALA A 201 -6.87 6.96 20.34
CA ALA A 201 -7.23 7.66 21.57
C ALA A 201 -6.30 7.31 22.75
N ALA A 202 -5.81 6.07 22.81
CA ALA A 202 -4.84 5.60 23.78
C ALA A 202 -3.41 6.14 23.54
N GLY A 203 -3.14 6.70 22.36
CA GLY A 203 -1.87 7.36 22.03
C GLY A 203 -1.07 6.71 20.89
N HIS A 204 -1.62 5.76 20.13
CA HIS A 204 -0.94 5.22 18.95
C HIS A 204 -0.61 6.37 17.98
N PRO A 205 0.62 6.47 17.44
CA PRO A 205 0.94 7.47 16.44
C PRO A 205 0.05 7.34 15.19
N PRO A 206 -0.42 8.44 14.57
CA PRO A 206 -1.25 8.35 13.38
C PRO A 206 -0.52 7.63 12.25
N LEU A 207 -1.21 6.70 11.57
CA LEU A 207 -0.67 6.12 10.34
C LEU A 207 -0.63 7.19 9.25
N THR A 208 0.59 7.59 8.88
CA THR A 208 0.83 8.58 7.85
C THR A 208 0.47 8.01 6.47
N SER A 209 -0.10 8.83 5.58
CA SER A 209 -0.27 8.44 4.17
C SER A 209 1.08 8.00 3.57
N LEU A 210 1.05 6.88 2.84
CA LEU A 210 2.23 6.18 2.35
C LEU A 210 2.27 6.22 0.82
N GLU A 211 3.36 6.72 0.24
CA GLU A 211 3.71 6.47 -1.17
C GLU A 211 4.94 5.58 -1.19
N ILE A 212 4.85 4.43 -1.84
CA ILE A 212 5.83 3.35 -1.73
C ILE A 212 7.19 3.78 -2.26
N GLU A 213 7.28 4.48 -3.39
CA GLU A 213 8.59 4.89 -3.93
C GLU A 213 9.25 5.95 -3.04
N ALA A 214 8.50 6.93 -2.55
CA ALA A 214 9.04 7.94 -1.63
C ALA A 214 9.54 7.35 -0.31
N PHE A 215 8.83 6.37 0.26
CA PHE A 215 9.26 5.70 1.50
C PHE A 215 10.38 4.70 1.25
N THR A 216 10.37 3.98 0.12
CA THR A 216 11.47 3.05 -0.22
C THR A 216 12.76 3.76 -0.62
N GLU A 217 12.67 5.01 -1.07
CA GLU A 217 13.82 5.91 -1.24
C GLU A 217 14.35 6.42 0.12
N ALA A 218 13.47 6.67 1.08
CA ALA A 218 13.83 7.15 2.41
C ALA A 218 14.33 6.05 3.37
N MET A 219 13.97 4.79 3.14
CA MET A 219 14.50 3.64 3.86
C MET A 219 15.88 3.25 3.32
N PRO A 220 16.76 2.62 4.14
CA PRO A 220 18.04 2.15 3.65
C PRO A 220 17.85 1.02 2.62
N ARG A 221 18.28 1.29 1.39
CA ARG A 221 18.15 0.32 0.31
C ARG A 221 19.08 -0.88 0.54
N HIS A 222 18.50 -2.05 0.78
CA HIS A 222 19.19 -3.33 0.96
C HIS A 222 18.90 -4.29 -0.21
N TRP A 223 18.60 -3.76 -1.40
CA TRP A 223 18.43 -4.55 -2.62
C TRP A 223 19.03 -3.81 -3.81
N ARG A 224 19.28 -4.57 -4.88
CA ARG A 224 19.63 -4.04 -6.21
C ARG A 224 18.57 -4.44 -7.22
N ASN A 225 18.09 -3.49 -8.01
CA ASN A 225 17.24 -3.75 -9.17
C ASN A 225 18.06 -4.36 -10.32
N LEU A 226 17.39 -4.98 -11.30
CA LEU A 226 18.04 -5.75 -12.37
C LEU A 226 19.16 -4.98 -13.06
N ARG A 227 18.97 -3.68 -13.32
CA ARG A 227 19.98 -2.85 -13.98
C ARG A 227 21.23 -2.66 -13.13
N GLU A 228 21.08 -2.42 -11.83
CA GLU A 228 22.21 -2.29 -10.89
C GLU A 228 22.95 -3.61 -10.62
N LYS A 229 22.37 -4.76 -11.04
CA LYS A 229 23.05 -6.06 -10.99
C LYS A 229 23.98 -6.27 -12.20
N GLY A 230 23.89 -5.44 -13.24
CA GLY A 230 24.69 -5.61 -14.46
C GLY A 230 24.39 -6.92 -15.18
N ASP A 231 25.45 -7.54 -15.69
CA ASP A 231 25.39 -8.86 -16.31
C ASP A 231 25.77 -9.95 -15.31
N PHE A 232 25.04 -11.05 -15.31
CA PHE A 232 25.24 -12.17 -14.39
C PHE A 232 24.88 -13.50 -15.03
N GLN A 233 25.36 -14.59 -14.45
CA GLN A 233 25.11 -15.92 -14.97
C GLN A 233 23.60 -16.18 -15.10
N HIS A 234 23.17 -16.65 -16.28
CA HIS A 234 21.76 -16.96 -16.58
C HIS A 234 20.82 -15.74 -16.59
N ARG A 235 21.32 -14.51 -16.79
CA ARG A 235 20.51 -13.27 -16.83
C ARG A 235 19.30 -13.36 -17.76
N ALA A 236 19.48 -13.86 -18.99
CA ALA A 236 18.38 -13.97 -19.96
C ALA A 236 17.26 -14.90 -19.46
N GLN A 237 17.62 -16.04 -18.86
CA GLN A 237 16.66 -16.98 -18.26
C GLN A 237 15.98 -16.37 -17.03
N TYR A 238 16.73 -15.65 -16.20
CA TYR A 238 16.17 -14.91 -15.06
C TYR A 238 15.13 -13.87 -15.52
N VAL A 239 15.40 -13.12 -16.58
CA VAL A 239 14.43 -12.16 -17.15
C VAL A 239 13.21 -12.89 -17.71
N ALA A 240 13.41 -14.01 -18.43
CA ALA A 240 12.32 -14.77 -19.03
C ALA A 240 11.30 -15.30 -18.00
N VAL A 241 11.78 -15.75 -16.82
CA VAL A 241 10.88 -16.23 -15.75
C VAL A 241 10.32 -15.11 -14.88
N ASN A 242 10.77 -13.86 -15.05
CA ASN A 242 10.31 -12.69 -14.31
C ASN A 242 9.84 -11.58 -15.27
N PRO A 243 8.70 -11.76 -15.96
CA PRO A 243 8.23 -10.80 -16.94
C PRO A 243 8.08 -9.39 -16.35
N GLY A 244 8.56 -8.38 -17.08
CA GLY A 244 8.48 -6.96 -16.68
C GLY A 244 9.56 -6.50 -15.69
N ILE A 245 10.47 -7.36 -15.25
CA ILE A 245 11.52 -6.98 -14.28
C ILE A 245 12.63 -6.09 -14.87
N ASP A 246 12.74 -6.04 -16.19
CA ASP A 246 13.70 -5.24 -16.95
C ASP A 246 13.16 -3.90 -17.44
N ASP A 247 11.93 -3.56 -17.04
CA ASP A 247 11.25 -2.32 -17.39
C ASP A 247 12.10 -1.09 -17.04
N ASP A 248 12.19 -0.17 -18.00
CA ASP A 248 12.86 1.10 -17.84
C ASP A 248 12.16 2.02 -16.85
N LEU A 249 10.85 1.86 -16.69
CA LEU A 249 9.96 2.79 -15.97
C LEU A 249 9.37 2.17 -14.70
N ARG A 250 10.20 1.41 -13.99
CA ARG A 250 9.81 0.65 -12.79
C ARG A 250 9.28 1.53 -11.66
N HIS A 251 9.79 2.74 -11.48
CA HIS A 251 9.39 3.65 -10.41
C HIS A 251 8.02 4.24 -10.73
N THR A 252 7.83 4.72 -11.96
CA THR A 252 6.52 5.17 -12.45
C THR A 252 5.50 4.04 -12.36
N LYS A 253 5.85 2.83 -12.83
CA LYS A 253 5.00 1.65 -12.71
C LYS A 253 4.58 1.39 -11.26
N SER A 254 5.54 1.48 -10.33
CA SER A 254 5.26 1.31 -8.91
C SER A 254 4.31 2.38 -8.39
N VAL A 255 4.51 3.66 -8.72
CA VAL A 255 3.63 4.77 -8.31
C VAL A 255 2.19 4.54 -8.79
N LEU A 256 2.00 4.14 -10.05
CA LEU A 256 0.66 3.90 -10.60
C LEU A 256 -0.01 2.68 -9.97
N VAL A 257 0.74 1.58 -9.82
CA VAL A 257 0.25 0.34 -9.20
C VAL A 257 -0.05 0.55 -7.72
N SER A 258 0.85 1.19 -6.97
CA SER A 258 0.71 1.43 -5.54
C SER A 258 -0.47 2.37 -5.24
N GLY A 259 -0.77 3.35 -6.10
CA GLY A 259 -1.95 4.21 -5.98
C GLY A 259 -3.27 3.42 -6.10
N LEU A 260 -3.35 2.50 -7.08
CA LEU A 260 -4.53 1.63 -7.25
C LEU A 260 -4.73 0.68 -6.06
N ILE A 261 -3.64 0.06 -5.59
CA ILE A 261 -3.70 -0.87 -4.47
C ILE A 261 -3.97 -0.12 -3.15
N ALA A 262 -3.47 1.10 -2.97
CA ALA A 262 -3.82 1.91 -1.80
C ALA A 262 -5.33 2.12 -1.69
N MET A 263 -5.98 2.47 -2.81
CA MET A 263 -7.43 2.61 -2.86
C MET A 263 -8.12 1.27 -2.59
N SER A 264 -7.66 0.19 -3.23
CA SER A 264 -8.22 -1.15 -3.06
C SER A 264 -8.23 -1.57 -1.59
N GLU A 265 -7.08 -1.50 -0.92
CA GLU A 265 -6.95 -1.91 0.48
C GLU A 265 -7.72 -0.98 1.43
N SER A 266 -7.78 0.33 1.13
CA SER A 266 -8.55 1.28 1.95
C SER A 266 -10.05 0.99 1.92
N VAL A 267 -10.64 0.77 0.73
CA VAL A 267 -12.08 0.49 0.63
C VAL A 267 -12.40 -0.93 1.09
N ARG A 268 -11.47 -1.88 0.91
CA ARG A 268 -11.58 -3.23 1.48
C ARG A 268 -11.66 -3.15 3.00
N LEU A 269 -10.76 -2.41 3.65
CA LEU A 269 -10.76 -2.23 5.10
C LEU A 269 -12.08 -1.61 5.59
N VAL A 270 -12.55 -0.53 4.95
CA VAL A 270 -13.85 0.09 5.29
C VAL A 270 -14.99 -0.92 5.18
N ALA A 271 -15.06 -1.69 4.09
CA ALA A 271 -16.11 -2.68 3.90
C ALA A 271 -16.02 -3.82 4.93
N THR A 272 -14.84 -4.37 5.19
CA THR A 272 -14.67 -5.47 6.13
C THR A 272 -14.94 -5.04 7.57
N GLU A 273 -14.41 -3.89 8.02
CA GLU A 273 -14.72 -3.37 9.36
C GLU A 273 -16.20 -3.00 9.51
N SER A 274 -16.90 -2.65 8.42
CA SER A 274 -18.34 -2.36 8.49
C SER A 274 -19.21 -3.57 8.83
N GLN A 275 -18.70 -4.79 8.62
CA GLN A 275 -19.42 -6.03 8.95
C GLN A 275 -19.23 -6.48 10.39
N LYS A 276 -18.31 -5.86 11.14
CA LYS A 276 -18.00 -6.27 12.50
C LYS A 276 -19.04 -5.75 13.50
N PRO A 277 -19.30 -6.47 14.61
CA PRO A 277 -20.20 -6.00 15.67
C PRO A 277 -19.80 -4.63 16.26
N GLU A 278 -18.50 -4.32 16.24
CA GLU A 278 -17.93 -3.07 16.72
C GLU A 278 -18.09 -1.90 15.74
N HIS A 279 -18.77 -2.10 14.59
CA HIS A 279 -19.02 -1.03 13.63
C HIS A 279 -19.86 0.11 14.26
N PRO A 280 -19.49 1.38 14.02
CA PRO A 280 -18.37 1.82 13.19
C PRO A 280 -17.01 1.76 13.89
N GLU A 281 -15.99 1.32 13.14
CA GLU A 281 -14.57 1.57 13.47
C GLU A 281 -14.14 2.89 12.82
N TRP A 282 -13.96 3.93 13.65
CA TRP A 282 -13.83 5.32 13.21
C TRP A 282 -12.46 5.59 12.58
N ALA A 283 -11.45 4.79 12.91
CA ALA A 283 -10.10 4.90 12.34
C ALA A 283 -10.06 4.64 10.83
N THR A 284 -11.07 3.99 10.26
CA THR A 284 -11.17 3.77 8.81
C THR A 284 -11.65 5.02 8.04
N PHE A 285 -12.03 6.10 8.75
CA PHE A 285 -12.52 7.35 8.19
C PHE A 285 -11.51 8.51 8.34
N ASP A 286 -11.74 9.62 7.63
CA ASP A 286 -10.91 10.83 7.76
C ASP A 286 -11.01 11.40 9.17
N CYS A 287 -10.00 11.14 10.00
CA CYS A 287 -9.91 11.66 11.36
C CYS A 287 -10.01 13.19 11.40
N GLN A 288 -9.50 13.89 10.39
CA GLN A 288 -9.55 15.35 10.31
C GLN A 288 -10.96 15.87 9.96
N ALA A 289 -11.93 15.01 9.63
CA ALA A 289 -13.33 15.41 9.53
C ALA A 289 -13.92 15.79 10.90
N CYS A 290 -13.40 15.20 11.99
CA CYS A 290 -13.81 15.50 13.36
C CYS A 290 -12.71 16.23 14.15
N HIS A 291 -11.44 15.85 13.97
CA HIS A 291 -10.28 16.40 14.66
C HIS A 291 -9.59 17.47 13.81
N HIS A 292 -10.22 18.64 13.71
CA HIS A 292 -9.65 19.81 13.06
C HIS A 292 -9.85 21.08 13.91
N GLU A 293 -9.09 22.13 13.61
CA GLU A 293 -9.29 23.42 14.28
C GLU A 293 -10.63 24.05 13.88
N LEU A 294 -11.27 24.73 14.83
CA LEU A 294 -12.50 25.51 14.60
C LEU A 294 -12.21 26.96 14.17
N ARG A 295 -10.94 27.30 13.93
CA ARG A 295 -10.51 28.65 13.54
C ARG A 295 -11.05 29.00 12.15
N LEU A 296 -11.61 30.20 12.03
CA LEU A 296 -12.07 30.77 10.76
C LEU A 296 -11.14 31.91 10.30
N PRO A 297 -10.79 32.00 9.00
CA PRO A 297 -11.09 31.03 7.93
C PRO A 297 -10.16 29.81 7.97
N ALA A 298 -10.66 28.64 7.57
CA ALA A 298 -9.86 27.43 7.36
C ALA A 298 -10.17 26.77 6.01
N TRP A 299 -9.15 26.22 5.35
CA TRP A 299 -9.30 25.55 4.03
C TRP A 299 -10.36 24.45 4.06
N ARG A 300 -10.45 23.71 5.17
CA ARG A 300 -11.40 22.59 5.36
C ARG A 300 -12.85 23.05 5.47
N GLN A 301 -13.10 24.24 6.02
CA GLN A 301 -14.46 24.81 6.12
C GLN A 301 -14.89 25.48 4.81
N ALA A 302 -13.95 25.97 4.01
CA ALA A 302 -14.21 26.47 2.65
C ALA A 302 -14.55 25.32 1.67
N ARG A 303 -14.23 24.08 2.06
CA ARG A 303 -14.49 22.88 1.28
C ARG A 303 -15.97 22.49 1.36
N ARG A 304 -16.59 22.19 0.21
CA ARG A 304 -17.85 21.43 0.17
C ARG A 304 -17.52 19.94 0.03
N PRO A 305 -17.66 19.11 1.09
CA PRO A 305 -17.41 17.69 0.96
C PRO A 305 -18.35 17.07 -0.08
N ALA A 306 -17.88 16.05 -0.79
CA ALA A 306 -18.75 15.25 -1.63
C ALA A 306 -19.68 14.40 -0.75
N GLY A 307 -20.93 14.22 -1.18
CA GLY A 307 -21.95 13.47 -0.45
C GLY A 307 -22.83 14.33 0.45
N ARG A 308 -23.62 13.68 1.31
CA ARG A 308 -24.59 14.37 2.17
C ARG A 308 -23.90 14.97 3.42
N PRO A 309 -24.27 16.19 3.84
CA PRO A 309 -23.78 16.75 5.10
C PRO A 309 -24.00 15.80 6.29
N GLY A 310 -23.01 15.70 7.18
CA GLY A 310 -23.05 14.78 8.32
C GLY A 310 -22.80 13.31 7.99
N ARG A 311 -22.21 13.01 6.83
CA ARG A 311 -21.72 11.65 6.47
C ARG A 311 -20.19 11.61 6.55
N PRO A 312 -19.61 10.92 7.54
CA PRO A 312 -18.17 10.66 7.60
C PRO A 312 -17.69 9.96 6.32
N ARG A 313 -16.50 10.34 5.85
CA ARG A 313 -15.92 9.86 4.59
C ARG A 313 -14.58 9.16 4.87
N PRO A 314 -14.23 8.08 4.15
CA PRO A 314 -12.88 7.52 4.18
C PRO A 314 -11.82 8.58 3.86
N ALA A 315 -10.58 8.33 4.27
CA ALA A 315 -9.46 9.18 3.91
C ALA A 315 -9.33 9.31 2.38
N GLU A 316 -8.98 10.50 1.88
CA GLU A 316 -9.01 10.81 0.44
C GLU A 316 -7.72 10.50 -0.30
N TRP A 317 -6.59 10.49 0.40
CA TRP A 317 -5.28 10.25 -0.19
C TRP A 317 -5.17 8.97 -1.03
N PRO A 318 -5.87 7.84 -0.73
CA PRO A 318 -5.79 6.64 -1.56
C PRO A 318 -6.38 6.85 -2.97
N SER A 319 -7.30 7.81 -3.12
CA SER A 319 -7.89 8.15 -4.42
C SER A 319 -7.03 9.09 -5.26
N ALA A 320 -6.00 9.70 -4.65
CA ALA A 320 -5.27 10.83 -5.24
C ALA A 320 -4.54 10.50 -6.54
N LEU A 321 -4.24 9.23 -6.83
CA LEU A 321 -3.50 8.82 -8.03
C LEU A 321 -4.35 8.04 -9.05
N LEU A 322 -5.64 7.81 -8.80
CA LEU A 322 -6.50 7.00 -9.68
C LEU A 322 -6.67 7.58 -11.09
N PHE A 323 -6.65 8.90 -11.21
CA PHE A 323 -6.77 9.57 -12.51
C PHE A 323 -5.50 9.39 -13.36
N ALA A 324 -4.33 9.21 -12.71
CA ALA A 324 -3.04 9.08 -13.35
C ALA A 324 -2.84 7.69 -13.98
N THR A 325 -3.74 6.74 -13.72
CA THR A 325 -3.60 5.35 -14.19
C THR A 325 -4.24 5.09 -15.55
N GLY A 326 -4.51 6.14 -16.34
CA GLY A 326 -4.80 6.09 -17.78
C GLY A 326 -6.22 6.45 -18.20
N ASP A 327 -6.41 6.56 -19.51
CA ASP A 327 -7.63 6.90 -20.26
C ASP A 327 -8.14 5.73 -21.14
N GLY A 328 -7.49 4.57 -21.07
CA GLY A 328 -7.78 3.41 -21.91
C GLY A 328 -9.23 2.92 -21.77
N GLY A 329 -9.95 2.87 -22.89
CA GLY A 329 -11.31 2.33 -22.97
C GLY A 329 -12.30 3.11 -22.12
N ASN A 330 -13.02 2.42 -21.25
CA ASN A 330 -14.03 3.00 -20.35
C ASN A 330 -13.54 3.15 -18.91
N TRP A 331 -12.23 3.12 -18.65
CA TRP A 331 -11.66 3.15 -17.29
C TRP A 331 -12.20 4.29 -16.43
N GLY A 332 -12.14 5.53 -16.94
CA GLY A 332 -12.60 6.71 -16.20
C GLY A 332 -14.08 6.59 -15.80
N THR A 333 -14.93 6.16 -16.73
CA THR A 333 -16.36 5.91 -16.48
C THR A 333 -16.56 4.78 -15.48
N GLN A 334 -15.86 3.66 -15.66
CA GLN A 334 -15.95 2.51 -14.77
C GLN A 334 -15.57 2.86 -13.33
N VAL A 335 -14.42 3.49 -13.11
CA VAL A 335 -14.03 3.93 -11.77
C VAL A 335 -15.02 4.94 -11.21
N LYS A 336 -15.47 5.90 -12.02
CA LYS A 336 -16.49 6.88 -11.60
C LYS A 336 -17.76 6.20 -11.12
N ASP A 337 -18.28 5.23 -11.86
CA ASP A 337 -19.51 4.53 -11.51
C ASP A 337 -19.35 3.73 -10.21
N ARG A 338 -18.22 3.03 -10.02
CA ARG A 338 -17.98 2.26 -8.79
C ARG A 338 -17.73 3.16 -7.58
N LEU A 339 -17.05 4.29 -7.76
CA LEU A 339 -16.90 5.31 -6.72
C LEU A 339 -18.26 5.94 -6.37
N LYS A 340 -19.12 6.18 -7.35
CA LYS A 340 -20.48 6.66 -7.12
C LYS A 340 -21.28 5.65 -6.28
N SER A 341 -21.25 4.35 -6.60
CA SER A 341 -21.90 3.32 -5.79
C SER A 341 -21.37 3.26 -4.36
N LEU A 342 -20.05 3.38 -4.16
CA LEU A 342 -19.45 3.49 -2.83
C LEU A 342 -19.97 4.74 -2.09
N ASN A 343 -20.04 5.88 -2.78
CA ASN A 343 -20.52 7.14 -2.20
C ASN A 343 -21.99 7.06 -1.80
N GLU A 344 -22.83 6.45 -2.63
CA GLU A 344 -24.24 6.21 -2.34
C GLU A 344 -24.41 5.31 -1.12
N ALA A 345 -23.61 4.24 -0.99
CA ALA A 345 -23.60 3.37 0.18
C ALA A 345 -23.20 4.11 1.47
N LEU A 346 -22.20 5.01 1.39
CA LEU A 346 -21.78 5.88 2.49
C LEU A 346 -22.82 6.95 2.86
N ASP A 347 -23.65 7.38 1.90
CA ASP A 347 -24.62 8.47 2.09
C ASP A 347 -25.96 8.03 2.68
N VAL A 348 -26.27 6.72 2.67
CA VAL A 348 -27.52 6.17 3.23
C VAL A 348 -27.69 6.59 4.69
N ARG A 349 -26.68 6.36 5.52
CA ARG A 349 -26.66 6.68 6.96
C ARG A 349 -25.24 7.07 7.39
N PRO A 350 -25.03 7.72 8.55
CA PRO A 350 -23.69 7.94 9.08
C PRO A 350 -22.88 6.64 9.08
N PHE A 351 -21.64 6.70 8.59
CA PHE A 351 -20.72 5.57 8.43
C PHE A 351 -21.13 4.50 7.40
N GLY A 352 -22.17 4.78 6.60
CA GLY A 352 -22.65 3.92 5.52
C GLY A 352 -23.48 2.72 5.99
N GLU A 353 -24.11 2.07 5.02
CA GLU A 353 -24.86 0.83 5.25
C GLU A 353 -23.98 -0.40 4.94
N PRO A 354 -23.66 -1.25 5.94
CA PRO A 354 -22.71 -2.37 5.78
C PRO A 354 -22.96 -3.25 4.56
N ALA A 355 -24.19 -3.68 4.31
CA ALA A 355 -24.49 -4.55 3.17
C ALA A 355 -24.24 -3.85 1.82
N LEU A 356 -24.53 -2.55 1.73
CA LEU A 356 -24.30 -1.77 0.52
C LEU A 356 -22.82 -1.44 0.32
N LEU A 357 -22.07 -1.18 1.41
CA LEU A 357 -20.63 -0.99 1.36
C LEU A 357 -19.93 -2.24 0.84
N LEU A 358 -20.28 -3.42 1.38
CA LEU A 358 -19.75 -4.69 0.94
C LEU A 358 -20.06 -4.93 -0.55
N SER A 359 -21.30 -4.69 -0.96
CA SER A 359 -21.75 -4.82 -2.34
C SER A 359 -21.02 -3.88 -3.30
N ALA A 360 -20.81 -2.60 -2.92
CA ALA A 360 -20.07 -1.65 -3.75
C ALA A 360 -18.59 -2.01 -3.91
N VAL A 361 -17.99 -2.56 -2.85
CA VAL A 361 -16.56 -2.90 -2.81
C VAL A 361 -16.26 -4.23 -3.50
N GLN A 362 -17.05 -5.28 -3.23
CA GLN A 362 -16.83 -6.63 -3.75
C GLN A 362 -17.60 -6.92 -5.05
N GLY A 363 -18.73 -6.24 -5.26
CA GLY A 363 -19.66 -6.48 -6.35
C GLY A 363 -20.89 -7.26 -5.90
N ALA A 364 -22.02 -7.06 -6.58
CA ALA A 364 -23.29 -7.74 -6.32
C ALA A 364 -23.44 -8.99 -7.20
N GLY A 365 -22.88 -10.13 -6.78
CA GLY A 365 -23.09 -11.42 -7.46
C GLY A 365 -22.59 -11.50 -8.92
N ALA A 366 -22.95 -12.59 -9.61
CA ALA A 366 -22.36 -13.00 -10.89
C ALA A 366 -22.58 -11.96 -12.01
N GLY A 367 -21.56 -11.12 -12.26
CA GLY A 367 -21.47 -10.27 -13.44
C GLY A 367 -20.98 -8.83 -13.21
N ASN A 368 -20.99 -8.31 -11.97
CA ASN A 368 -20.45 -6.99 -11.68
C ASN A 368 -19.24 -7.07 -10.74
N SER A 369 -18.04 -6.87 -11.29
CA SER A 369 -16.84 -6.72 -10.48
C SER A 369 -16.94 -5.44 -9.65
N GLY A 370 -16.83 -5.58 -8.32
CA GLY A 370 -16.80 -4.44 -7.40
C GLY A 370 -15.57 -3.56 -7.60
N LEU A 371 -15.52 -2.44 -6.87
CA LEU A 371 -14.44 -1.46 -6.96
C LEU A 371 -13.05 -2.08 -6.75
N VAL A 372 -12.91 -3.01 -5.79
CA VAL A 372 -11.63 -3.68 -5.51
C VAL A 372 -11.12 -4.46 -6.70
N THR A 373 -11.96 -5.31 -7.30
CA THR A 373 -11.57 -6.13 -8.44
C THR A 373 -11.19 -5.25 -9.63
N LEU A 374 -11.95 -4.19 -9.91
CA LEU A 374 -11.63 -3.22 -10.95
C LEU A 374 -10.23 -2.59 -10.76
N LEU A 375 -9.91 -2.15 -9.54
CA LEU A 375 -8.63 -1.52 -9.21
C LEU A 375 -7.46 -2.53 -9.33
N GLU A 376 -7.64 -3.74 -8.81
CA GLU A 376 -6.59 -4.78 -8.82
C GLU A 376 -6.33 -5.34 -10.22
N GLU A 377 -7.37 -5.50 -11.05
CA GLU A 377 -7.22 -5.87 -12.46
C GLU A 377 -6.45 -4.80 -13.23
N ARG A 378 -6.76 -3.51 -13.01
CA ARG A 378 -6.01 -2.41 -13.62
C ARG A 378 -4.56 -2.39 -13.15
N ALA A 379 -4.33 -2.58 -11.85
CA ALA A 379 -3.00 -2.63 -11.27
C ALA A 379 -2.18 -3.80 -11.87
N THR A 380 -2.80 -4.97 -12.04
CA THR A 380 -2.18 -6.14 -12.67
C THR A 380 -1.86 -5.92 -14.15
N ALA A 381 -2.77 -5.26 -14.88
CA ALA A 381 -2.56 -4.88 -16.27
C ALA A 381 -1.38 -3.91 -16.44
N ILE A 382 -1.30 -2.87 -15.59
CA ILE A 382 -0.18 -1.91 -15.59
C ILE A 382 1.12 -2.62 -15.19
N ALA A 383 1.10 -3.47 -14.16
CA ALA A 383 2.28 -4.19 -13.69
C ALA A 383 2.88 -5.08 -14.78
N SER A 384 2.03 -5.78 -15.52
CA SER A 384 2.43 -6.75 -16.55
C SER A 384 2.69 -6.13 -17.92
N GLY A 385 2.06 -4.98 -18.22
CA GLY A 385 2.20 -4.29 -19.50
C GLY A 385 3.51 -3.49 -19.60
N PRO A 386 4.07 -3.31 -20.80
CA PRO A 386 5.22 -2.42 -20.98
C PRO A 386 4.78 -0.96 -20.77
N LEU A 387 5.60 -0.18 -20.08
CA LEU A 387 5.49 1.29 -20.08
C LEU A 387 6.63 1.88 -20.91
N LYS A 388 6.32 2.89 -21.73
CA LYS A 388 7.27 3.64 -22.53
C LYS A 388 7.33 5.07 -22.05
N ARG A 389 8.45 5.74 -22.36
CA ARG A 389 8.65 7.15 -22.01
C ARG A 389 7.52 8.06 -22.52
N ALA A 390 6.93 7.74 -23.68
CA ALA A 390 5.80 8.47 -24.24
C ALA A 390 4.54 8.36 -23.36
N ASP A 391 4.37 7.29 -22.59
CA ASP A 391 3.23 7.09 -21.70
C ASP A 391 3.35 7.94 -20.41
N LEU A 392 4.54 8.46 -20.09
CA LEU A 392 4.80 9.25 -18.88
C LEU A 392 4.39 10.71 -19.02
N VAL A 393 4.56 11.29 -20.21
CA VAL A 393 4.20 12.68 -20.49
C VAL A 393 2.76 12.96 -20.08
N PRO A 394 1.76 12.21 -20.59
CA PRO A 394 0.37 12.40 -20.19
C PRO A 394 0.15 12.25 -18.67
N VAL A 395 0.75 11.23 -18.05
CA VAL A 395 0.64 11.01 -16.59
C VAL A 395 1.14 12.23 -15.80
N LEU A 396 2.29 12.75 -16.17
CA LEU A 396 2.93 13.87 -15.49
C LEU A 396 2.20 15.20 -15.76
N GLU A 397 1.72 15.44 -16.99
CA GLU A 397 0.84 16.56 -17.30
C GLU A 397 -0.45 16.52 -16.47
N GLY A 398 -1.05 15.33 -16.32
CA GLY A 398 -2.22 15.13 -15.46
C GLY A 398 -1.94 15.51 -14.00
N LEU A 399 -0.81 15.06 -13.45
CA LEU A 399 -0.40 15.36 -12.07
C LEU A 399 -0.19 16.86 -11.83
N TYR A 400 0.47 17.57 -12.76
CA TYR A 400 0.69 19.01 -12.65
C TYR A 400 -0.58 19.86 -12.92
N SER A 401 -1.55 19.34 -13.68
CA SER A 401 -2.76 20.07 -14.08
C SER A 401 -3.96 19.85 -13.15
N LEU A 402 -3.79 19.13 -12.04
CA LEU A 402 -4.86 18.88 -11.08
C LEU A 402 -5.53 20.17 -10.60
N LYS A 403 -6.88 20.16 -10.63
CA LYS A 403 -7.69 21.26 -10.13
C LYS A 403 -7.67 21.27 -8.60
N GLN A 404 -7.80 22.46 -8.00
CA GLN A 404 -7.87 22.65 -6.55
C GLN A 404 -8.91 21.71 -5.88
N ASP A 405 -10.03 21.47 -6.55
CA ASP A 405 -11.09 20.57 -6.08
C ASP A 405 -10.66 19.11 -5.88
N PHE A 406 -9.49 18.69 -6.36
CA PHE A 406 -8.97 17.32 -6.18
C PHE A 406 -7.91 17.21 -5.11
N LEU A 407 -7.26 18.33 -4.79
CA LEU A 407 -6.17 18.40 -3.83
C LEU A 407 -6.72 19.00 -2.55
N ARG A 408 -7.82 18.41 -2.06
CA ARG A 408 -8.59 19.03 -0.99
C ARG A 408 -7.87 18.94 0.34
N ASP A 409 -7.12 17.88 0.60
CA ASP A 409 -6.38 17.67 1.85
C ASP A 409 -4.86 17.53 1.62
N PHE A 410 -4.12 17.74 2.71
CA PHE A 410 -2.66 17.69 2.71
C PHE A 410 -2.11 16.32 2.31
N HIS A 411 -2.75 15.22 2.71
CA HIS A 411 -2.25 13.87 2.42
C HIS A 411 -2.36 13.55 0.93
N SER A 412 -3.47 13.93 0.28
CA SER A 412 -3.64 13.82 -1.17
C SER A 412 -2.64 14.69 -1.93
N ALA A 413 -2.44 15.94 -1.49
CA ALA A 413 -1.43 16.83 -2.08
C ALA A 413 -0.01 16.25 -1.99
N ARG A 414 0.32 15.70 -0.82
CA ARG A 414 1.59 15.03 -0.58
C ARG A 414 1.79 13.80 -1.45
N GLN A 415 0.76 12.97 -1.63
CA GLN A 415 0.79 11.83 -2.56
C GLN A 415 1.14 12.26 -3.98
N VAL A 416 0.50 13.32 -4.47
CA VAL A 416 0.78 13.87 -5.81
C VAL A 416 2.20 14.42 -5.91
N ALA A 417 2.67 15.16 -4.90
CA ALA A 417 4.03 15.70 -4.90
C ALA A 417 5.09 14.58 -4.91
N TRP A 418 4.90 13.49 -4.15
CA TRP A 418 5.78 12.33 -4.16
C TRP A 418 5.75 11.58 -5.49
N ALA A 419 4.57 11.38 -6.07
CA ALA A 419 4.42 10.78 -7.39
C ALA A 419 5.18 11.58 -8.46
N ILE A 420 5.03 12.91 -8.47
CA ILE A 420 5.76 13.80 -9.37
C ILE A 420 7.27 13.65 -9.16
N ARG A 421 7.75 13.66 -7.90
CA ARG A 421 9.18 13.50 -7.59
C ARG A 421 9.75 12.21 -8.18
N ALA A 422 9.07 11.09 -7.98
CA ALA A 422 9.50 9.79 -8.47
C ALA A 422 9.55 9.74 -10.01
N ILE A 423 8.50 10.24 -10.67
CA ILE A 423 8.37 10.22 -12.13
C ILE A 423 9.36 11.19 -12.79
N GLU A 424 9.52 12.41 -12.28
CA GLU A 424 10.53 13.38 -12.73
C GLU A 424 11.95 12.81 -12.62
N THR A 425 12.26 12.18 -11.49
CA THR A 425 13.58 11.56 -11.26
C THR A 425 13.85 10.46 -12.29
N GLU A 426 12.90 9.54 -12.48
CA GLU A 426 13.06 8.45 -13.46
C GLU A 426 13.16 8.97 -14.90
N LEU A 427 12.38 9.99 -15.25
CA LEU A 427 12.37 10.59 -16.57
C LEU A 427 13.69 11.30 -16.90
N ARG A 428 14.25 12.05 -15.95
CA ARG A 428 15.52 12.77 -16.09
C ARG A 428 16.72 11.83 -16.09
N LEU A 429 16.69 10.78 -15.27
CA LEU A 429 17.70 9.72 -15.32
C LEU A 429 17.72 9.06 -16.70
N GLY A 430 16.56 8.83 -17.32
CA GLY A 430 16.46 8.39 -18.72
C GLY A 430 17.45 7.26 -19.06
N ALA A 431 18.24 7.48 -20.12
CA ALA A 431 19.32 6.58 -20.54
C ALA A 431 20.65 6.80 -19.79
N ALA A 432 20.78 7.83 -18.95
CA ALA A 432 21.98 8.15 -18.18
C ALA A 432 22.12 7.20 -16.98
N ARG A 433 22.20 5.90 -17.25
CA ARG A 433 22.31 4.79 -16.28
C ARG A 433 23.74 4.22 -16.31
N PRO A 434 24.21 3.56 -15.24
CA PRO A 434 25.55 2.97 -15.27
C PRO A 434 25.59 1.81 -16.28
N GLU A 435 26.63 1.81 -17.11
CA GLU A 435 26.95 0.67 -17.98
C GLU A 435 27.91 -0.27 -17.26
N PHE A 436 27.70 -1.56 -17.41
CA PHE A 436 28.47 -2.61 -16.77
C PHE A 436 29.12 -3.50 -17.82
N ALA A 437 30.27 -4.08 -17.47
CA ALA A 437 30.96 -4.98 -18.37
C ALA A 437 30.14 -6.26 -18.59
N LYS A 438 30.14 -6.79 -19.82
CA LYS A 438 29.51 -8.08 -20.10
C LYS A 438 30.28 -9.22 -19.44
N ARG A 439 29.56 -10.26 -19.05
CA ARG A 439 30.14 -11.48 -18.50
C ARG A 439 30.70 -12.37 -19.60
N ALA A 440 31.96 -12.76 -19.47
CA ALA A 440 32.54 -13.80 -20.31
C ALA A 440 32.08 -15.18 -19.81
N GLU A 441 31.73 -16.09 -20.72
CA GLU A 441 31.28 -17.44 -20.37
C GLU A 441 32.37 -18.25 -19.63
N SER A 442 33.63 -18.01 -19.98
CA SER A 442 34.81 -18.72 -19.46
C SER A 442 35.57 -17.97 -18.35
N GLU A 443 34.94 -16.99 -17.70
CA GLU A 443 35.63 -16.18 -16.69
C GLU A 443 36.12 -17.04 -15.50
N THR A 444 37.35 -16.79 -15.07
CA THR A 444 37.90 -17.33 -13.84
C THR A 444 37.31 -16.62 -12.62
N VAL A 445 37.48 -17.20 -11.42
CA VAL A 445 37.05 -16.57 -10.16
C VAL A 445 37.72 -15.20 -9.95
N ALA A 446 39.00 -15.06 -10.33
CA ALA A 446 39.73 -13.82 -10.20
C ALA A 446 39.22 -12.74 -11.17
N GLU A 447 38.97 -13.10 -12.43
CA GLU A 447 38.39 -12.18 -13.43
C GLU A 447 36.99 -11.74 -13.04
N ARG A 448 36.15 -12.66 -12.52
CA ARG A 448 34.83 -12.33 -11.99
C ARG A 448 34.93 -11.30 -10.87
N ALA A 449 35.76 -11.57 -9.86
CA ALA A 449 35.92 -10.66 -8.72
C ALA A 449 36.42 -9.27 -9.15
N ALA A 450 37.30 -9.20 -10.16
CA ALA A 450 37.77 -7.95 -10.73
C ALA A 450 36.67 -7.18 -11.47
N ARG A 451 35.90 -7.84 -12.35
CA ARG A 451 34.74 -7.22 -13.02
C ARG A 451 33.75 -6.70 -12.00
N GLU A 452 33.32 -7.58 -11.10
CA GLU A 452 32.35 -7.28 -10.07
C GLU A 452 32.76 -6.07 -9.20
N LYS A 453 34.07 -5.91 -8.92
CA LYS A 453 34.61 -4.71 -8.27
C LYS A 453 34.43 -3.46 -9.12
N SER A 454 34.82 -3.54 -10.39
CA SER A 454 34.69 -2.44 -11.35
C SER A 454 33.24 -2.00 -11.54
N ASP A 455 32.31 -2.96 -11.59
CA ASP A 455 30.88 -2.68 -11.69
C ASP A 455 30.38 -1.96 -10.42
N GLN A 456 30.78 -2.41 -9.23
CA GLN A 456 30.45 -1.72 -7.99
C GLN A 456 31.01 -0.29 -7.95
N ASP A 457 32.27 -0.09 -8.29
CA ASP A 457 32.91 1.23 -8.33
C ASP A 457 32.19 2.16 -9.33
N SER A 458 31.76 1.62 -10.47
CA SER A 458 30.99 2.33 -11.49
C SER A 458 29.60 2.72 -11.00
N LEU A 459 28.91 1.82 -10.29
CA LEU A 459 27.61 2.09 -9.67
C LEU A 459 27.72 3.18 -8.60
N GLU A 460 28.73 3.11 -7.73
CA GLU A 460 28.98 4.11 -6.68
C GLU A 460 29.35 5.48 -7.26
N LYS A 461 30.15 5.51 -8.32
CA LYS A 461 30.47 6.74 -9.06
C LYS A 461 29.22 7.33 -9.70
N TRP A 462 28.39 6.51 -10.33
CA TRP A 462 27.13 6.96 -10.93
C TRP A 462 26.15 7.50 -9.88
N ARG A 463 26.04 6.84 -8.73
CA ARG A 463 25.20 7.30 -7.59
C ARG A 463 25.65 8.66 -7.09
N ARG A 464 26.95 8.84 -6.83
CA ARG A 464 27.51 10.12 -6.33
C ARG A 464 27.56 11.24 -7.37
N GLY A 465 27.57 10.89 -8.65
CA GLY A 465 27.60 11.84 -9.76
C GLY A 465 26.22 12.07 -10.34
N THR A 466 25.89 11.32 -11.40
CA THR A 466 24.68 11.50 -12.21
C THR A 466 23.39 11.42 -11.38
N SER A 467 23.26 10.40 -10.52
CA SER A 467 22.04 10.21 -9.73
C SER A 467 21.80 11.35 -8.75
N GLU A 468 22.83 11.78 -8.02
CA GLU A 468 22.73 12.90 -7.08
C GLU A 468 22.48 14.23 -7.80
N ALA A 469 23.10 14.46 -8.97
CA ALA A 469 22.85 15.65 -9.78
C ALA A 469 21.40 15.74 -10.26
N VAL A 470 20.82 14.62 -10.74
CA VAL A 470 19.41 14.56 -11.11
C VAL A 470 18.51 14.77 -9.89
N ALA A 471 18.80 14.13 -8.76
CA ALA A 471 18.05 14.35 -7.52
C ALA A 471 18.08 15.83 -7.08
N ALA A 472 19.23 16.50 -7.20
CA ALA A 472 19.35 17.93 -6.90
C ALA A 472 18.53 18.80 -7.86
N GLU A 473 18.47 18.45 -9.15
CA GLU A 473 17.66 19.16 -10.14
C GLU A 473 16.16 18.98 -9.88
N VAL A 474 15.72 17.77 -9.51
CA VAL A 474 14.33 17.50 -9.12
C VAL A 474 13.98 18.24 -7.83
N ARG A 475 14.86 18.27 -6.82
CA ARG A 475 14.67 19.09 -5.61
C ARG A 475 14.52 20.57 -5.96
N LYS A 476 15.31 21.10 -6.90
CA LYS A 476 15.15 22.48 -7.37
C LYS A 476 13.81 22.69 -8.07
N THR A 477 13.40 21.76 -8.93
CA THR A 477 12.11 21.80 -9.64
C THR A 477 10.93 21.82 -8.66
N LEU A 478 11.02 21.05 -7.59
CA LEU A 478 9.96 20.90 -6.59
C LEU A 478 10.20 21.73 -5.32
N GLY A 479 11.14 22.68 -5.32
CA GLY A 479 11.55 23.36 -4.08
C GLY A 479 10.42 24.10 -3.37
N GLY A 480 9.44 24.64 -4.12
CA GLY A 480 8.22 25.21 -3.56
C GLY A 480 7.34 24.20 -2.81
N LEU A 481 7.50 22.91 -3.07
CA LEU A 481 6.74 21.80 -2.50
C LEU A 481 7.49 21.06 -1.39
N ASP A 482 8.68 21.50 -0.98
CA ASP A 482 9.53 20.78 -0.01
C ASP A 482 8.82 20.48 1.32
N SER A 483 7.98 21.39 1.81
CA SER A 483 7.20 21.18 3.05
C SER A 483 6.22 20.00 2.96
N TYR A 484 5.82 19.62 1.75
CA TYR A 484 4.95 18.48 1.49
C TYR A 484 5.77 17.19 1.36
N LEU A 485 6.94 17.29 0.74
CA LEU A 485 7.82 16.16 0.50
C LEU A 485 8.55 15.66 1.76
N PHE A 486 8.61 16.51 2.80
CA PHE A 486 9.28 16.20 4.05
C PHE A 486 8.64 15.02 4.78
N LEU A 487 9.43 13.96 4.95
CA LEU A 487 9.03 12.74 5.65
C LEU A 487 9.40 12.74 7.13
N GLY A 488 10.28 13.64 7.58
CA GLY A 488 10.64 13.79 9.01
C GLY A 488 11.05 12.51 9.74
N LEU A 489 11.56 11.49 9.02
CA LEU A 489 11.87 10.17 9.58
C LEU A 489 13.18 10.14 10.39
N ALA A 490 13.61 11.26 11.00
CA ALA A 490 14.81 11.24 11.84
C ALA A 490 14.64 10.21 12.98
N PRO A 491 15.74 9.58 13.46
CA PRO A 491 15.68 8.46 14.41
C PRO A 491 15.01 8.81 15.74
N ASP A 492 15.14 10.05 16.21
CA ASP A 492 14.79 10.46 17.58
C ASP A 492 13.74 11.57 17.69
N ASP A 493 13.10 11.95 16.58
CA ASP A 493 12.13 13.06 16.62
C ASP A 493 10.77 12.57 17.14
N HIS A 494 10.63 12.46 18.46
CA HIS A 494 9.35 12.29 19.14
C HIS A 494 8.34 13.42 18.80
N LYS A 495 8.79 14.49 18.11
CA LYS A 495 7.93 15.56 17.59
C LYS A 495 7.51 15.35 16.14
N PHE A 496 7.78 14.21 15.50
CA PHE A 496 7.31 13.94 14.13
C PHE A 496 5.80 14.15 14.00
N ALA A 497 5.02 13.65 14.95
CA ALA A 497 3.57 13.86 14.99
C ALA A 497 3.21 15.35 15.14
N GLU A 498 3.87 16.07 16.05
CA GLU A 498 3.65 17.51 16.28
C GLU A 498 4.02 18.36 15.05
N ASN A 499 5.15 18.05 14.41
CA ASN A 499 5.64 18.73 13.21
C ASN A 499 4.72 18.43 12.02
N SER A 500 4.30 17.18 11.86
CA SER A 500 3.35 16.77 10.82
C SER A 500 2.01 17.48 10.99
N LEU A 501 1.48 17.57 12.22
CA LEU A 501 0.24 18.30 12.53
C LEU A 501 0.37 19.79 12.19
N LYS A 502 1.47 20.45 12.59
CA LYS A 502 1.73 21.86 12.26
C LYS A 502 1.82 22.10 10.75
N THR A 503 2.44 21.19 10.01
CA THR A 503 2.52 21.28 8.54
C THR A 503 1.14 21.09 7.90
N MET A 504 0.37 20.10 8.35
CA MET A 504 -1.00 19.86 7.87
C MET A 504 -1.94 21.04 8.14
N GLN A 505 -1.79 21.70 9.29
CA GLN A 505 -2.57 22.89 9.66
C GLN A 505 -2.33 24.08 8.72
N LYS A 506 -1.12 24.22 8.21
CA LYS A 506 -0.73 25.32 7.29
C LYS A 506 -1.10 25.05 5.83
N TYR A 507 -1.69 23.90 5.54
CA TYR A 507 -2.05 23.54 4.18
C TYR A 507 -3.06 24.53 3.57
N ASP A 508 -2.81 24.95 2.32
CA ASP A 508 -3.76 25.66 1.48
C ASP A 508 -3.78 25.03 0.08
N PRO A 509 -4.92 24.45 -0.36
CA PRO A 509 -5.08 23.90 -1.70
C PRO A 509 -4.77 24.89 -2.82
N ARG A 510 -5.04 26.19 -2.64
CA ARG A 510 -4.76 27.23 -3.67
C ARG A 510 -3.27 27.46 -3.81
N GLU A 511 -2.58 27.58 -2.68
CA GLU A 511 -1.14 27.76 -2.67
C GLU A 511 -0.44 26.51 -3.24
N PHE A 512 -0.85 25.32 -2.83
CA PHE A 512 -0.31 24.09 -3.40
C PHE A 512 -0.51 24.00 -4.92
N GLN A 513 -1.69 24.34 -5.43
CA GLN A 513 -1.94 24.37 -6.87
C GLN A 513 -1.09 25.41 -7.60
N LYS A 514 -0.85 26.57 -6.98
CA LYS A 514 0.06 27.59 -7.51
C LYS A 514 1.49 27.04 -7.59
N LEU A 515 1.98 26.44 -6.52
CA LEU A 515 3.31 25.82 -6.45
C LEU A 515 3.48 24.67 -7.46
N LEU A 516 2.43 23.88 -7.71
CA LEU A 516 2.43 22.86 -8.78
C LEU A 516 2.60 23.49 -10.17
N ARG A 517 1.88 24.58 -10.48
CA ARG A 517 1.99 25.28 -11.77
C ARG A 517 3.36 25.91 -11.97
N GLU A 518 3.97 26.43 -10.89
CA GLU A 518 5.33 26.96 -10.89
C GLU A 518 6.34 25.83 -11.14
N ALA A 519 6.23 24.71 -10.43
CA ALA A 519 7.07 23.54 -10.64
C ALA A 519 6.96 22.98 -12.07
N TYR A 520 5.75 22.98 -12.66
CA TYR A 520 5.54 22.56 -14.04
C TYR A 520 6.35 23.36 -15.07
N GLN A 521 6.64 24.65 -14.82
CA GLN A 521 7.49 25.45 -15.73
C GLN A 521 8.93 24.94 -15.81
N HIS A 522 9.35 24.15 -14.83
CA HIS A 522 10.69 23.57 -14.73
C HIS A 522 10.69 22.05 -14.92
N SER A 523 9.54 21.47 -15.27
CA SER A 523 9.35 20.04 -15.48
C SER A 523 10.15 19.53 -16.69
N ALA A 524 10.59 18.28 -16.64
CA ALA A 524 11.29 17.63 -17.75
C ALA A 524 10.43 17.48 -19.03
N ILE A 525 9.12 17.72 -18.96
CA ILE A 525 8.20 17.70 -20.10
C ILE A 525 7.75 19.09 -20.57
N HIS A 526 8.18 20.16 -19.89
CA HIS A 526 7.76 21.52 -20.23
C HIS A 526 8.32 21.96 -21.60
N GLY A 527 7.46 22.52 -22.46
CA GLY A 527 7.83 22.98 -23.80
C GLY A 527 7.82 21.92 -24.91
N GLY A 528 7.46 20.67 -24.61
CA GLY A 528 7.15 19.64 -25.62
C GLY A 528 5.76 19.81 -26.25
N GLU A 529 5.47 19.09 -27.33
CA GLU A 529 4.10 19.01 -27.87
C GLU A 529 3.16 18.49 -26.78
N ARG A 530 2.15 19.28 -26.40
CA ARG A 530 1.11 18.83 -25.47
C ARG A 530 0.39 17.63 -26.06
N ALA A 531 0.28 16.55 -25.31
CA ALA A 531 -0.58 15.45 -25.70
C ALA A 531 -2.04 15.96 -25.67
N ALA A 532 -2.69 16.01 -26.83
CA ALA A 532 -4.12 16.26 -26.90
C ALA A 532 -4.83 15.07 -26.24
N GLY A 533 -5.56 15.28 -25.13
CA GLY A 533 -6.45 14.25 -24.60
C GLY A 533 -6.64 14.18 -23.08
N LEU A 534 -5.75 14.78 -22.26
CA LEU A 534 -5.89 14.70 -20.79
C LEU A 534 -6.43 15.94 -20.10
N SER A 535 -6.48 17.08 -20.78
CA SER A 535 -7.06 18.32 -20.23
C SER A 535 -8.56 18.22 -19.93
N ASP A 536 -9.22 17.19 -20.47
CA ASP A 536 -10.66 16.96 -20.37
C ASP A 536 -11.03 15.84 -19.39
N LEU A 537 -10.05 15.18 -18.76
CA LEU A 537 -10.33 14.27 -17.65
C LEU A 537 -10.71 15.11 -16.44
N GLU A 538 -12.01 15.35 -16.25
CA GLU A 538 -12.53 15.59 -14.90
C GLU A 538 -12.32 14.30 -14.10
N PRO A 539 -11.56 14.33 -13.00
CA PRO A 539 -11.39 13.16 -12.17
C PRO A 539 -12.76 12.65 -11.68
N PRO A 540 -12.88 11.33 -11.45
CA PRO A 540 -14.15 10.62 -11.27
C PRO A 540 -14.95 11.01 -10.00
N LEU A 541 -14.48 11.98 -9.21
CA LEU A 541 -14.99 12.32 -7.88
C LEU A 541 -16.05 13.45 -7.86
N ARG A 542 -16.67 13.77 -9.00
CA ARG A 542 -17.87 14.62 -9.05
C ARG A 542 -19.14 13.80 -9.21
#